data_AF-A0A933GIX9-F1
#
_entry.id   AF-A0A933GIX9-F1
#
_cell.length_a   1.000
_cell.length_b   1.000
_cell.length_c   1.000
_cell.angle_alpha   90.00
_cell.angle_beta   90.00
_cell.angle_gamma   90.00
#
_symmetry.space_group_name_H-M   'P 1'
#
loop_
_entity.id
_entity.type
_entity.pdbx_description
1 polymer ?
#
loop_
_entity_poly.entity_id
_entity_poly.type
_entity_poly.pdbx_seq_one_letter_code
_entity_poly.pdbx_strand_id
1 'polypeptide(L)' 'MAKELGLNPRSLIKNIPSKSQPWKVPVAVWVRELYGRREERAARRRGERESQAVGNEPLSGSVQTQSDGNAPTAD' A
#
# COMPACT_ATOMS: atom_id res chain seq x y z
N MET A 1 -10.24 -15.63 -3.44
CA MET A 1 -10.32 -15.10 -2.06
C MET A 1 -9.67 -15.99 -0.99
N ALA A 2 -10.30 -17.06 -0.48
CA ALA A 2 -9.71 -17.83 0.65
C ALA A 2 -8.32 -18.43 0.34
N LYS A 3 -8.14 -18.95 -0.88
CA LYS A 3 -6.85 -19.46 -1.37
C LYS A 3 -5.77 -18.38 -1.45
N GLU A 4 -6.12 -17.17 -1.88
CA GLU A 4 -5.19 -16.02 -1.93
C GLU A 4 -4.77 -15.55 -0.53
N LEU A 5 -5.57 -15.85 0.49
CA LEU A 5 -5.26 -15.63 1.91
C LEU A 5 -4.46 -16.78 2.53
N GLY A 6 -4.12 -17.83 1.76
CA GLY A 6 -3.39 -19.01 2.26
C GLY A 6 -4.21 -19.92 3.18
N LEU A 7 -5.54 -19.79 3.17
CA LEU A 7 -6.42 -20.61 4.02
C LEU A 7 -6.69 -21.97 3.37
N ASN A 8 -6.45 -23.04 4.13
CA ASN A 8 -6.65 -24.42 3.67
C ASN A 8 -8.13 -24.83 3.81
N PRO A 9 -8.77 -25.44 2.79
CA PRO A 9 -10.15 -25.93 2.89
C PRO A 9 -10.42 -26.80 4.14
N ARG A 10 -9.46 -27.63 4.56
CA ARG A 10 -9.61 -28.48 5.76
C ARG A 10 -9.79 -27.70 7.06
N SER A 11 -9.18 -26.51 7.19
CA SER A 11 -9.36 -25.66 8.37
C SER A 11 -10.68 -24.87 8.32
N LEU A 12 -11.23 -24.62 7.13
CA LEU A 12 -12.48 -23.90 6.93
C LEU A 12 -13.73 -24.75 7.25
N ILE A 13 -13.65 -26.08 7.11
CA ILE A 13 -14.76 -27.00 7.41
C ILE A 13 -15.25 -26.84 8.88
N LYS A 14 -14.32 -26.62 9.82
CA LYS A 14 -14.65 -26.41 11.25
C LYS A 14 -15.50 -25.15 11.51
N ASN A 15 -15.52 -24.23 10.55
CA ASN A 15 -16.22 -22.95 10.64
C ASN A 15 -17.58 -22.95 9.92
N ILE A 16 -18.00 -24.07 9.33
CA ILE A 16 -19.34 -24.18 8.74
C ILE A 16 -20.34 -24.35 9.89
N PRO A 17 -21.27 -23.39 10.10
CA PRO A 17 -22.28 -23.53 11.15
C PRO A 17 -23.25 -24.67 10.84
N SER A 18 -23.65 -25.44 11.86
CA SER A 18 -24.79 -26.34 11.77
C SER A 18 -26.09 -25.57 12.07
N LYS A 19 -27.26 -26.17 11.76
CA LYS A 19 -28.58 -25.55 12.03
C LYS A 19 -28.76 -25.10 13.49
N SER A 20 -28.06 -25.74 14.43
CA SER A 20 -28.12 -25.45 15.87
C SER A 20 -27.13 -24.37 16.33
N GLN A 21 -26.32 -23.80 15.43
CA GLN A 21 -25.27 -22.82 15.76
C GLN A 21 -25.51 -21.45 15.07
N PRO A 22 -26.64 -20.76 15.34
CA PRO A 22 -26.96 -19.48 14.70
C PRO A 22 -26.00 -18.33 15.08
N TRP A 23 -25.34 -18.42 16.24
CA TRP A 23 -24.38 -17.41 16.69
C TRP A 23 -23.05 -17.41 15.91
N LYS A 24 -22.82 -18.42 15.07
CA LYS A 24 -21.56 -18.66 14.41
C LYS A 24 -21.64 -18.12 12.98
N VAL A 25 -20.83 -17.11 12.67
CA VAL A 25 -20.83 -16.45 11.37
C VAL A 25 -20.43 -17.45 10.27
N PRO A 26 -21.13 -17.48 9.12
CA PRO A 26 -20.77 -18.36 8.01
C PRO A 26 -19.36 -18.07 7.47
N VAL A 27 -18.63 -19.12 7.10
CA VAL A 27 -17.24 -19.00 6.64
C VAL A 27 -17.06 -18.05 5.44
N ALA A 28 -18.08 -17.94 4.59
CA ALA A 28 -18.08 -17.06 3.43
C ALA A 28 -18.05 -15.56 3.82
N VAL A 29 -18.75 -15.20 4.90
CA VAL A 29 -18.78 -13.82 5.41
C VAL A 29 -17.41 -13.48 6.01
N TRP A 30 -16.89 -14.38 6.85
CA TRP A 30 -15.59 -14.20 7.48
C TRP A 30 -14.43 -14.04 6.48
N VAL A 31 -14.42 -14.86 5.42
CA VAL A 31 -13.41 -14.76 4.35
C VAL A 31 -13.47 -13.41 3.62
N ARG A 32 -14.67 -12.86 3.40
CA ARG A 32 -14.85 -11.54 2.78
C ARG A 32 -14.31 -10.43 3.67
N GLU A 33 -14.59 -10.48 4.98
CA GLU A 33 -14.07 -9.50 5.94
C GLU A 33 -12.55 -9.52 6.02
N LEU A 34 -11.94 -10.71 6.08
CA LEU A 34 -10.47 -10.83 6.08
C LEU A 34 -9.84 -10.28 4.80
N TYR A 35 -10.46 -10.58 3.66
CA TYR A 35 -9.98 -10.10 2.37
C TYR A 35 -10.06 -8.58 2.28
N GLY A 36 -11.21 -8.00 2.66
CA GLY A 36 -11.39 -6.55 2.70
C GLY A 36 -10.36 -5.85 3.59
N ARG A 37 -10.11 -6.40 4.79
CA ARG A 37 -9.08 -5.85 5.71
C ARG A 37 -7.66 -5.95 5.14
N ARG A 38 -7.37 -6.96 4.31
CA ARG A 38 -6.06 -7.08 3.63
C ARG A 38 -5.89 -6.02 2.56
N GLU A 39 -6.92 -5.81 1.74
CA GLU A 39 -6.92 -4.81 0.68
C GLU A 39 -6.83 -3.39 1.24
N GLU A 40 -7.58 -3.08 2.29
CA GLU A 40 -7.51 -1.79 2.99
C GLU A 40 -6.09 -1.51 3.51
N ARG A 41 -5.45 -2.49 4.15
CA ARG A 41 -4.05 -2.36 4.60
C ARG A 41 -3.07 -2.20 3.44
N ALA A 42 -3.34 -2.85 2.30
CA ALA A 42 -2.51 -2.71 1.11
C ALA A 42 -2.66 -1.31 0.49
N ALA A 43 -3.89 -0.81 0.39
CA ALA A 43 -4.18 0.54 -0.09
C ALA A 43 -3.53 1.61 0.81
N ARG A 44 -3.65 1.47 2.13
CA ARG A 44 -3.02 2.39 3.08
C ARG A 44 -1.50 2.47 2.90
N ARG A 45 -0.82 1.32 2.80
CA ARG A 45 0.63 1.27 2.55
C ARG A 45 1.04 1.88 1.20
N ARG A 46 0.19 1.78 0.17
CA ARG A 46 0.46 2.41 -1.13
C ARG A 46 0.39 3.94 -1.00
N GLY A 47 -0.67 4.45 -0.35
CA GLY A 47 -0.80 5.89 -0.07
C GLY A 47 0.35 6.45 0.78
N GLU A 48 0.78 5.74 1.82
CA GLU A 48 1.93 6.13 2.65
C GLU A 48 3.24 6.19 1.84
N ARG A 49 3.48 5.22 0.95
CA ARG A 49 4.67 5.21 0.08
C ARG A 49 4.62 6.31 -0.97
N GLU A 50 3.46 6.57 -1.55
CA GLU A 50 3.26 7.66 -2.51
C GLU A 50 3.48 9.03 -1.84
N SER A 51 2.96 9.21 -0.62
CA SER A 51 3.21 10.41 0.20
C SER A 51 4.70 10.58 0.54
N GLN A 52 5.43 9.49 0.82
CA GLN A 52 6.88 9.52 1.08
C GLN A 52 7.71 9.70 -0.20
N ALA A 53 7.24 9.22 -1.35
CA ALA A 53 7.92 9.36 -2.64
C ALA A 53 7.84 10.82 -3.16
N VAL A 54 6.73 11.52 -2.94
CA VAL A 54 6.57 12.93 -3.31
C VAL A 54 7.45 13.86 -2.47
N GLY A 55 7.83 13.44 -1.26
CA GLY A 55 8.71 14.22 -0.35
C GLY A 55 10.22 14.10 -0.62
N ASN A 56 10.64 13.26 -1.58
CA ASN A 56 12.06 13.00 -1.85
C ASN A 56 12.42 13.26 -3.32
N GLU A 57 11.80 14.27 -3.93
CA GLU A 57 12.23 14.84 -5.22
C GLU A 57 13.56 15.59 -5.01
N PRO A 58 14.71 15.11 -5.53
CA PRO A 58 15.88 15.96 -5.60
C PRO A 58 15.58 17.00 -6.67
N LEU A 59 15.37 18.25 -6.27
CA LEU A 59 15.23 19.38 -7.18
C LEU A 59 16.33 19.31 -8.24
N SER A 60 15.94 18.85 -9.43
CA SER A 60 16.80 18.65 -10.56
C SER A 60 17.29 20.01 -11.05
N GLY A 61 18.49 20.37 -10.62
CA GLY A 61 19.48 21.10 -11.41
C GLY A 61 19.06 22.44 -12.01
N SER A 62 18.98 23.47 -11.19
CA SER A 62 19.28 24.83 -11.63
C SER A 62 20.79 25.07 -11.49
N VAL A 63 21.56 24.61 -12.48
CA VAL A 63 22.95 25.06 -12.69
C VAL A 63 22.91 26.57 -12.91
N GLN A 64 23.29 27.35 -11.90
CA GLN A 64 23.62 28.76 -12.07
C GLN A 64 24.97 28.84 -12.78
N THR A 65 24.95 29.15 -14.07
CA THR A 65 26.13 29.63 -14.81
C THR A 65 26.59 30.93 -14.18
N GLN A 66 27.68 30.86 -13.42
CA GLN A 66 28.37 32.02 -12.88
C GLN A 66 29.11 32.69 -14.04
N SER A 67 28.60 33.85 -14.46
CA SER A 67 29.24 34.69 -15.47
C SER A 67 30.43 35.39 -14.85
N ASP A 68 31.63 34.88 -15.09
CA ASP A 68 32.87 35.63 -14.86
C ASP A 68 32.91 36.80 -15.86
N GLY A 69 32.48 37.98 -15.40
CA GLY A 69 32.67 39.24 -16.07
C GLY A 69 34.15 39.65 -15.99
N ASN A 70 34.97 39.07 -16.86
CA ASN A 70 36.30 39.58 -17.17
C ASN A 70 36.16 40.83 -18.05
N ALA A 71 36.40 42.01 -17.48
CA ALA A 71 36.63 43.23 -18.24
C ALA A 71 37.99 43.82 -17.81
N PRO A 72 39.06 43.65 -18.61
CA PRO A 72 40.24 44.49 -18.50
C PRO A 72 40.04 45.71 -19.40
N THR A 73 39.73 46.86 -18.81
CA THR A 73 39.90 48.14 -19.50
C THR A 73 41.28 48.68 -19.14
N ALA A 74 42.16 48.67 -20.14
CA ALA A 74 43.41 49.41 -20.15
C ALA A 74 43.15 50.82 -20.73
N ASP A 75 43.55 51.86 -20.01
CA ASP A 75 44.37 53.00 -20.49
C ASP A 75 44.80 53.85 -19.28
#